data_AF-A0A971SNQ4-F1
#
_entry.id   AF-A0A971SNQ4-F1
#
_cell.length_a   1.000
_cell.length_b   1.000
_cell.length_c   1.000
_cell.angle_alpha   90.00
_cell.angle_beta   90.00
_cell.angle_gamma   90.00
#
_symmetry.space_group_name_H-M   'P 1'
#
loop_
_entity.id
_entity.type
_entity.pdbx_description
1 polymer ?
#
loop_
_entity_poly.entity_id
_entity_poly.type
_entity_poly.pdbx_seq_one_letter_code
_entity_poly.pdbx_strand_id
1 'polypeptide(L)'
;MKVNWQHLATIAGVLALLFMLLSSRQEIEMPKKPNLPAPKSQWYLINRATNQASSAYTELPGAPVSSSGRPYFIGGVAVHPKVPGGDHLDPIIPFGTVIMLENPKSITIQGQKLNAFTVIDTGDADWSRFGDSPYWVDFYFGTGNYWNNREALNYGLRNIDYYWYEPFE
;
A
#
# COMPACT_ATOMS: atom_id res chain seq x y z
N MET A 1 -7.89 38.35 66.64
CA MET A 1 -7.80 38.02 65.20
C MET A 1 -9.14 37.49 64.73
N LYS A 2 -9.81 38.19 63.80
CA LYS A 2 -11.06 37.71 63.20
C LYS A 2 -10.71 36.77 62.05
N VAL A 3 -11.01 35.49 62.20
CA VAL A 3 -10.83 34.51 61.14
C VAL A 3 -11.82 34.83 60.02
N ASN A 4 -11.32 35.02 58.80
CA ASN A 4 -12.18 35.26 57.64
C ASN A 4 -12.73 33.92 57.14
N TRP A 5 -13.94 33.60 57.59
CA TRP A 5 -14.65 32.37 57.29
C TRP A 5 -14.88 32.13 55.79
N GLN A 6 -14.91 33.20 54.99
CA GLN A 6 -15.03 33.08 53.54
C GLN A 6 -13.80 32.42 52.91
N HIS A 7 -12.59 32.75 53.38
CA HIS A 7 -11.35 32.14 52.91
C HIS A 7 -11.20 30.67 53.31
N LEU A 8 -11.65 30.31 54.52
CA LEU A 8 -11.65 28.92 54.95
C LEU A 8 -12.63 28.07 54.12
N ALA A 9 -13.81 28.61 53.81
CA ALA A 9 -14.78 27.95 52.95
C ALA A 9 -14.25 27.77 51.52
N THR A 10 -13.52 28.77 50.98
CA THR A 10 -12.92 28.63 49.64
C THR A 10 -11.82 27.57 49.63
N ILE A 11 -10.94 27.56 50.63
CA ILE A 11 -9.86 26.57 50.74
C ILE A 11 -10.43 25.15 50.87
N ALA A 12 -11.44 24.95 51.71
CA ALA A 12 -12.11 23.66 51.86
C ALA A 12 -12.78 23.20 50.55
N GLY A 13 -13.42 24.13 49.83
CA GLY A 13 -14.03 23.85 48.53
C GLY A 13 -12.99 23.41 47.48
N VAL A 14 -11.85 24.10 47.41
CA VAL A 14 -10.76 23.75 46.48
C VAL A 14 -10.16 22.40 46.82
N LEU A 15 -9.93 22.11 48.10
CA LEU A 15 -9.39 20.82 48.54
C LEU A 15 -10.35 19.65 48.25
N ALA A 16 -11.65 19.85 48.45
CA ALA A 16 -12.66 18.84 48.12
C ALA A 16 -12.71 18.56 46.61
N LEU A 17 -12.61 19.59 45.78
CA LEU A 17 -12.55 19.46 44.32
C LEU A 17 -11.28 18.74 43.85
N LEU A 18 -10.13 19.08 44.46
CA LEU A 18 -8.87 18.40 44.17
C LEU A 18 -8.92 16.92 44.54
N PHE A 19 -9.53 16.61 45.69
CA PHE A 19 -9.69 15.22 46.16
C PHE A 19 -10.61 14.41 45.25
N MET A 20 -11.71 14.99 44.77
CA MET A 20 -12.58 14.34 43.78
C MET A 20 -11.86 14.07 42.46
N LEU A 21 -11.08 15.05 41.96
CA LEU A 21 -10.31 14.90 40.71
C LEU A 21 -9.21 13.85 40.82
N LEU A 22 -8.56 13.75 41.98
CA LEU A 22 -7.52 12.73 42.23
C LEU A 22 -8.13 11.33 42.39
N SER A 23 -9.31 11.24 43.03
CA SER A 23 -10.01 9.97 43.25
C SER A 23 -10.75 9.46 42.01
N SER A 24 -11.04 10.32 41.02
CA SER A 24 -11.71 9.93 39.77
C SER A 24 -10.76 9.40 38.70
N ARG A 25 -9.44 9.35 38.96
CA ARG A 25 -8.50 8.65 38.08
C ARG A 25 -8.69 7.14 38.24
N GLN A 26 -9.59 6.56 37.46
CA GLN A 26 -9.58 5.13 37.21
C GLN A 26 -8.22 4.76 36.63
N GLU A 27 -7.55 3.77 37.23
CA GLU A 27 -6.43 3.10 36.59
C GLU A 27 -6.93 2.55 35.25
N ILE A 28 -6.42 3.11 34.16
CA ILE A 28 -6.67 2.59 32.82
C ILE A 28 -5.94 1.26 32.76
N GLU A 29 -6.69 0.17 32.84
CA GLU A 29 -6.14 -1.17 32.62
C GLU A 29 -5.51 -1.16 31.23
N MET A 30 -4.17 -1.27 31.16
CA MET A 30 -3.49 -1.23 29.89
C MET A 30 -3.99 -2.41 29.03
N PRO A 31 -4.34 -2.18 27.75
CA PRO A 31 -4.82 -3.25 26.88
C PRO A 31 -3.77 -4.37 26.84
N LYS A 32 -4.13 -5.55 27.35
CA LYS A 32 -3.29 -6.74 27.25
C LYS A 32 -3.12 -7.08 25.77
N LYS A 33 -1.87 -7.18 25.33
CA LYS A 33 -1.53 -7.59 23.96
C LYS A 33 -2.22 -8.94 23.67
N PRO A 34 -3.00 -9.07 22.59
CA PRO A 34 -3.66 -10.32 22.27
C PRO A 34 -2.63 -11.44 22.15
N ASN A 35 -2.95 -12.59 22.73
CA ASN A 35 -2.16 -13.80 22.56
C ASN A 35 -2.43 -14.32 21.13
N LEU A 36 -1.72 -13.76 20.15
CA LEU A 36 -1.75 -14.26 18.78
C LEU A 36 -1.10 -15.66 18.76
N PRO A 37 -1.67 -16.64 18.05
CA PRO A 37 -1.01 -17.91 17.82
C PRO A 37 0.40 -17.64 17.27
N ALA A 38 1.37 -18.44 17.72
CA ALA A 38 2.72 -18.36 17.17
C ALA A 38 2.63 -18.48 15.63
N PRO A 39 3.27 -17.57 14.87
CA PRO A 39 3.19 -17.62 13.42
C PRO A 39 3.70 -18.99 12.95
N LYS A 40 2.85 -19.71 12.20
CA LYS A 40 3.27 -20.95 11.54
C LYS A 40 4.42 -20.60 10.59
N SER A 41 5.52 -21.35 10.67
CA SER A 41 6.62 -21.21 9.72
C SER A 41 6.11 -21.57 8.33
N GLN A 42 6.18 -20.62 7.40
CA GLN A 42 5.81 -20.76 6.01
C GLN A 42 7.07 -20.57 5.16
N TRP A 43 7.35 -21.52 4.26
CA TRP A 43 8.40 -21.35 3.26
C TRP A 43 7.92 -20.47 2.13
N TYR A 44 8.82 -19.69 1.55
CA TYR A 44 8.54 -18.83 0.41
C TYR A 44 9.57 -19.07 -0.69
N LEU A 45 9.10 -19.12 -1.93
CA LEU A 45 9.94 -19.00 -3.11
C LEU A 45 10.24 -17.51 -3.35
N ILE A 46 11.48 -17.21 -3.71
CA ILE A 46 11.87 -15.88 -4.20
C ILE A 46 11.92 -16.00 -5.72
N ASN A 47 10.88 -15.52 -6.37
CA ASN A 47 10.83 -15.44 -7.82
C ASN A 47 11.50 -14.15 -8.27
N ARG A 48 12.25 -14.21 -9.36
CA ARG A 48 13.00 -13.07 -9.89
C ARG A 48 12.79 -12.95 -11.39
N ALA A 49 12.47 -11.75 -11.84
CA ALA A 49 12.35 -11.42 -13.25
C ALA A 49 13.36 -10.33 -13.59
N THR A 50 14.18 -10.60 -14.61
CA THR A 50 15.25 -9.69 -15.05
C THR A 50 15.01 -9.24 -16.47
N ASN A 51 15.41 -8.01 -16.77
CA ASN A 51 15.35 -7.38 -18.08
C ASN A 51 13.94 -7.43 -18.69
N GLN A 52 12.92 -7.22 -17.87
CA GLN A 52 11.52 -7.21 -18.31
C GLN A 52 11.11 -5.81 -18.73
N ALA A 53 10.34 -5.70 -19.81
CA ALA A 53 9.72 -4.45 -20.19
C ALA A 53 8.84 -3.91 -19.06
N SER A 54 8.78 -2.58 -18.97
CA SER A 54 7.85 -1.90 -18.10
C SER A 54 7.41 -0.57 -18.71
N SER A 55 6.16 -0.22 -18.45
CA SER A 55 5.52 0.99 -18.94
C SER A 55 4.82 1.73 -17.80
N ALA A 56 4.14 2.82 -18.15
CA ALA A 56 3.32 3.57 -17.22
C ALA A 56 1.95 3.85 -17.84
N TYR A 57 0.92 3.78 -17.01
CA TYR A 57 -0.45 4.09 -17.40
C TYR A 57 -1.14 5.03 -16.41
N THR A 58 -2.22 5.63 -16.87
CA THR A 58 -3.12 6.45 -16.07
C THR A 58 -4.54 6.02 -16.33
N GLU A 59 -5.42 6.18 -15.35
CA GLU A 59 -6.83 5.84 -15.50
C GLU A 59 -7.71 7.07 -15.56
N LEU A 60 -8.75 7.04 -16.39
CA LEU A 60 -9.66 8.18 -16.48
C LEU A 60 -10.34 8.45 -15.13
N PRO A 61 -10.67 9.72 -14.81
CA PRO A 61 -11.53 10.02 -13.66
C PRO A 61 -12.83 9.22 -13.75
N GLY A 62 -13.15 8.47 -12.69
CA GLY A 62 -14.36 7.63 -12.65
C GLY A 62 -14.23 6.28 -13.37
N ALA A 63 -13.01 5.86 -13.75
CA ALA A 63 -12.78 4.51 -14.24
C ALA A 63 -13.29 3.44 -13.24
N PRO A 64 -13.73 2.27 -13.73
CA PRO A 64 -14.03 1.12 -12.88
C PRO A 64 -12.85 0.76 -11.97
N VAL A 65 -13.10 -0.04 -10.93
CA VAL A 65 -12.01 -0.62 -10.13
C VAL A 65 -11.12 -1.52 -10.99
N SER A 66 -9.88 -1.71 -10.55
CA SER A 66 -8.92 -2.64 -11.17
C SER A 66 -9.45 -4.07 -11.20
N SER A 67 -8.82 -4.94 -11.99
CA SER A 67 -9.20 -6.35 -12.12
C SER A 67 -9.16 -7.12 -10.79
N SER A 68 -8.36 -6.69 -9.81
CA SER A 68 -8.41 -7.24 -8.44
C SER A 68 -9.65 -6.82 -7.61
N GLY A 69 -10.52 -5.97 -8.16
CA GLY A 69 -11.65 -5.35 -7.47
C GLY A 69 -11.25 -4.18 -6.55
N ARG A 70 -9.98 -3.76 -6.55
CA ARG A 70 -9.48 -2.67 -5.71
C ARG A 70 -9.48 -1.32 -6.45
N PRO A 71 -9.72 -0.19 -5.76
CA PRO A 71 -9.44 1.13 -6.32
C PRO A 71 -7.97 1.27 -6.70
N TYR A 72 -7.67 2.03 -7.76
CA TYR A 72 -6.30 2.35 -8.12
C TYR A 72 -5.63 3.26 -7.10
N PHE A 73 -4.33 3.06 -6.89
CA PHE A 73 -3.51 3.88 -5.99
C PHE A 73 -2.06 3.92 -6.47
N ILE A 74 -1.35 4.98 -6.07
CA ILE A 74 0.09 5.13 -6.35
C ILE A 74 0.86 4.03 -5.62
N GLY A 75 1.57 3.20 -6.39
CA GLY A 75 2.15 1.94 -5.91
C GLY A 75 1.41 0.68 -6.41
N GLY A 76 0.29 0.84 -7.11
CA GLY A 76 -0.35 -0.24 -7.87
C GLY A 76 0.32 -0.50 -9.23
N VAL A 77 0.30 -1.76 -9.67
CA VAL A 77 0.75 -2.16 -11.01
C VAL A 77 -0.24 -3.11 -11.68
N ALA A 78 -0.22 -3.08 -13.02
CA ALA A 78 -0.80 -4.10 -13.86
C ALA A 78 0.29 -5.08 -14.33
N VAL A 79 -0.11 -6.34 -14.55
CA VAL A 79 0.73 -7.39 -15.15
C VAL A 79 -0.05 -8.09 -16.25
N HIS A 80 0.59 -9.00 -16.97
CA HIS A 80 -0.13 -9.86 -17.90
C HIS A 80 -1.13 -10.80 -17.21
N PRO A 81 -2.24 -11.19 -17.89
CA PRO A 81 -2.94 -12.43 -17.55
C PRO A 81 -1.99 -13.62 -17.60
N LYS A 82 -2.30 -14.68 -16.85
CA LYS A 82 -1.44 -15.87 -16.72
C LYS A 82 -1.13 -16.55 -18.05
N VAL A 83 -2.05 -16.47 -19.00
CA VAL A 83 -1.88 -16.96 -20.38
C VAL A 83 -2.35 -15.88 -21.37
N PRO A 84 -1.73 -15.78 -22.56
CA PRO A 84 -2.19 -14.86 -23.61
C PRO A 84 -3.65 -15.12 -23.98
N GLY A 85 -4.47 -14.06 -23.98
CA GLY A 85 -5.91 -14.13 -24.27
C GLY A 85 -6.74 -14.79 -23.15
N GLY A 86 -6.14 -14.99 -21.97
CA GLY A 86 -6.76 -15.63 -20.82
C GLY A 86 -7.68 -14.71 -20.00
N ASP A 87 -8.08 -15.20 -18.83
CA ASP A 87 -8.91 -14.45 -17.89
C ASP A 87 -8.11 -13.31 -17.25
N HIS A 88 -8.67 -12.10 -17.32
CA HIS A 88 -8.14 -10.90 -16.68
C HIS A 88 -8.13 -10.97 -15.15
N LEU A 89 -8.90 -11.89 -14.57
CA LEU A 89 -8.95 -12.12 -13.13
C LEU A 89 -7.91 -13.15 -12.64
N ASP A 90 -7.16 -13.77 -13.56
CA ASP A 90 -6.07 -14.73 -13.27
C ASP A 90 -4.73 -14.18 -13.80
N PRO A 91 -4.06 -13.28 -13.06
CA PRO A 91 -2.81 -12.66 -13.47
C PRO A 91 -1.61 -13.61 -13.38
N ILE A 92 -0.56 -13.38 -14.17
CA ILE A 92 0.68 -14.17 -14.12
C ILE A 92 1.42 -14.03 -12.78
N ILE A 93 1.27 -12.87 -12.12
CA ILE A 93 1.66 -12.66 -10.73
C ILE A 93 0.37 -12.42 -9.94
N PRO A 94 0.03 -13.23 -8.92
CA PRO A 94 -1.25 -13.13 -8.22
C PRO A 94 -1.56 -11.73 -7.68
N PHE A 95 -2.83 -11.31 -7.74
CA PHE A 95 -3.25 -10.05 -7.14
C PHE A 95 -2.89 -9.96 -5.66
N GLY A 96 -2.51 -8.76 -5.22
CA GLY A 96 -2.04 -8.49 -3.86
C GLY A 96 -0.57 -8.84 -3.62
N THR A 97 0.09 -9.53 -4.55
CA THR A 97 1.54 -9.76 -4.49
C THR A 97 2.29 -8.43 -4.56
N VAL A 98 3.31 -8.28 -3.73
CA VAL A 98 4.20 -7.12 -3.76
C VAL A 98 5.47 -7.48 -4.55
N ILE A 99 5.72 -6.76 -5.64
CA ILE A 99 6.98 -6.81 -6.38
C ILE A 99 7.95 -5.77 -5.80
N MET A 100 9.22 -6.13 -5.72
CA MET A 100 10.30 -5.31 -5.17
C MET A 100 11.32 -5.03 -6.26
N LEU A 101 11.53 -3.76 -6.58
CA LEU A 101 12.47 -3.35 -7.62
C LEU A 101 13.92 -3.58 -7.22
N GLU A 102 14.70 -4.11 -8.15
CA GLU A 102 16.15 -4.27 -8.03
C GLU A 102 16.92 -3.32 -8.93
N ASN A 103 16.44 -3.10 -10.15
CA ASN A 103 17.02 -2.19 -11.12
C ASN A 103 15.90 -1.58 -11.99
N PRO A 104 15.67 -0.25 -11.95
CA PRO A 104 16.28 0.70 -11.03
C PRO A 104 15.90 0.39 -9.57
N LYS A 105 16.62 0.94 -8.59
CA LYS A 105 16.30 0.72 -7.15
C LYS A 105 14.97 1.34 -6.70
N SER A 106 14.42 2.24 -7.51
CA SER A 106 13.16 2.92 -7.24
C SER A 106 12.67 3.68 -8.48
N ILE A 107 11.38 3.95 -8.53
CA ILE A 107 10.74 4.86 -9.48
C ILE A 107 10.10 6.01 -8.70
N THR A 108 10.14 7.23 -9.24
CA THR A 108 9.41 8.37 -8.67
C THR A 108 8.09 8.54 -9.43
N ILE A 109 6.96 8.51 -8.73
CA ILE A 109 5.62 8.72 -9.30
C ILE A 109 4.93 9.80 -8.47
N GLN A 110 4.49 10.90 -9.08
CA GLN A 110 3.85 12.03 -8.38
C GLN A 110 4.66 12.51 -7.15
N GLY A 111 5.99 12.60 -7.30
CA GLY A 111 6.90 12.99 -6.22
C GLY A 111 7.20 11.93 -5.17
N GLN A 112 6.56 10.76 -5.22
CA GLN A 112 6.80 9.65 -4.29
C GLN A 112 7.83 8.69 -4.85
N LYS A 113 8.93 8.47 -4.13
CA LYS A 113 9.96 7.50 -4.49
C LYS A 113 9.58 6.11 -3.96
N LEU A 114 9.28 5.19 -4.86
CA LEU A 114 8.76 3.86 -4.56
C LEU A 114 9.73 2.79 -5.05
N ASN A 115 9.89 1.73 -4.26
CA ASN A 115 10.67 0.54 -4.63
C ASN A 115 9.86 -0.76 -4.52
N ALA A 116 8.60 -0.66 -4.10
CA ALA A 116 7.70 -1.77 -3.87
C ALA A 116 6.35 -1.44 -4.50
N PHE A 117 5.75 -2.39 -5.21
CA PHE A 117 4.50 -2.19 -5.92
C PHE A 117 3.59 -3.39 -5.75
N THR A 118 2.29 -3.16 -5.62
CA THR A 118 1.29 -4.21 -5.43
C THR A 118 0.61 -4.50 -6.76
N VAL A 119 0.55 -5.77 -7.15
CA VAL A 119 -0.20 -6.22 -8.32
C VAL A 119 -1.69 -6.07 -8.02
N ILE A 120 -2.38 -5.22 -8.79
CA ILE A 120 -3.80 -4.95 -8.60
C ILE A 120 -4.61 -5.13 -9.87
N ASP A 121 -3.96 -5.23 -11.02
CA ASP A 121 -4.66 -5.20 -12.29
C ASP A 121 -4.01 -6.09 -13.35
N THR A 122 -4.74 -6.34 -14.43
CA THR A 122 -4.19 -6.99 -15.62
C THR A 122 -4.26 -6.07 -16.83
N GLY A 123 -3.24 -6.14 -17.68
CA GLY A 123 -3.12 -5.39 -18.92
C GLY A 123 -2.53 -6.25 -20.02
N ASP A 124 -2.53 -5.72 -21.24
CA ASP A 124 -2.03 -6.41 -22.44
C ASP A 124 -2.52 -7.87 -22.55
N ALA A 125 -3.85 -8.02 -22.64
CA ALA A 125 -4.57 -9.29 -22.52
C ALA A 125 -3.98 -10.43 -23.37
N ASP A 126 -3.70 -10.11 -24.63
CA ASP A 126 -3.19 -11.07 -25.63
C ASP A 126 -1.66 -11.16 -25.66
N TRP A 127 -0.97 -10.49 -24.73
CA TRP A 127 0.50 -10.37 -24.71
C TRP A 127 1.07 -9.83 -26.03
N SER A 128 0.28 -9.05 -26.76
CA SER A 128 0.62 -8.62 -28.13
C SER A 128 1.65 -7.48 -28.15
N ARG A 129 1.72 -6.68 -27.09
CA ARG A 129 2.68 -5.57 -26.98
C ARG A 129 3.97 -5.99 -26.30
N PHE A 130 3.88 -6.87 -25.30
CA PHE A 130 5.01 -7.22 -24.45
C PHE A 130 5.24 -8.73 -24.31
N GLY A 131 4.85 -9.53 -25.30
CA GLY A 131 5.01 -11.00 -25.26
C GLY A 131 6.44 -11.52 -25.07
N ASP A 132 7.46 -10.75 -25.49
CA ASP A 132 8.87 -11.06 -25.23
C ASP A 132 9.32 -10.70 -23.78
N SER A 133 8.41 -10.13 -22.98
CA SER A 133 8.57 -9.78 -21.56
C SER A 133 7.39 -10.35 -20.77
N PRO A 134 7.35 -11.68 -20.53
CA PRO A 134 6.22 -12.35 -19.87
C PRO A 134 5.90 -11.81 -18.47
N TYR A 135 6.89 -11.19 -17.83
CA TYR A 135 6.76 -10.52 -16.54
C TYR A 135 6.85 -9.00 -16.72
N TRP A 136 6.18 -8.47 -17.75
CA TRP A 136 6.00 -7.04 -17.94
C TRP A 136 5.15 -6.45 -16.80
N VAL A 137 5.46 -5.19 -16.47
CA VAL A 137 4.79 -4.43 -15.41
C VAL A 137 4.37 -3.06 -15.94
N ASP A 138 3.10 -2.71 -15.80
CA ASP A 138 2.60 -1.35 -16.02
C ASP A 138 2.43 -0.61 -14.69
N PHE A 139 3.17 0.48 -14.50
CA PHE A 139 3.07 1.26 -13.28
C PHE A 139 1.90 2.25 -13.34
N TYR A 140 1.07 2.28 -12.31
CA TYR A 140 -0.01 3.26 -12.22
C TYR A 140 0.51 4.64 -11.82
N PHE A 141 0.37 5.60 -12.72
CA PHE A 141 0.82 6.98 -12.56
C PHE A 141 -0.27 7.93 -12.08
N GLY A 142 -1.45 7.41 -11.73
CA GLY A 142 -2.55 8.17 -11.16
C GLY A 142 -3.73 8.39 -12.09
N THR A 143 -4.69 9.18 -11.59
CA THR A 143 -5.85 9.58 -12.38
C THR A 143 -5.41 10.50 -13.51
N GLY A 144 -5.95 10.25 -14.71
CA GLY A 144 -5.63 10.92 -15.95
C GLY A 144 -5.90 12.41 -15.86
N ASN A 145 -4.82 13.18 -15.99
CA ASN A 145 -4.81 14.62 -16.12
C ASN A 145 -3.52 15.02 -16.88
N TYR A 146 -3.40 16.31 -17.24
CA TYR A 146 -2.25 16.77 -18.03
C TYR A 146 -0.90 16.39 -17.43
N TRP A 147 -0.73 16.52 -16.11
CA TRP A 147 0.54 16.28 -15.42
C TRP A 147 0.85 14.79 -15.31
N ASN A 148 -0.10 13.98 -14.87
CA ASN A 148 0.08 12.55 -14.70
C ASN A 148 0.30 11.84 -16.04
N ASN A 149 -0.44 12.25 -17.08
CA ASN A 149 -0.26 11.71 -18.43
C ASN A 149 1.13 12.07 -18.97
N ARG A 150 1.60 13.29 -18.72
CA ARG A 150 2.95 13.71 -19.11
C ARG A 150 4.03 12.94 -18.34
N GLU A 151 3.85 12.69 -17.05
CA GLU A 151 4.78 11.86 -16.27
C GLU A 151 4.82 10.41 -16.78
N ALA A 152 3.66 9.81 -17.08
CA ALA A 152 3.58 8.47 -17.67
C ALA A 152 4.25 8.39 -19.05
N LEU A 153 4.02 9.40 -19.90
CA LEU A 153 4.69 9.51 -21.21
C LEU A 153 6.20 9.67 -21.06
N ASN A 154 6.66 10.51 -20.13
CA ASN A 154 8.09 10.69 -19.84
C ASN A 154 8.71 9.43 -19.24
N TYR A 155 7.93 8.62 -18.52
CA TYR A 155 8.39 7.34 -18.01
C TYR A 155 8.78 6.40 -19.16
N GLY A 156 7.98 6.39 -20.23
CA GLY A 156 8.24 5.67 -21.47
C GLY A 156 8.25 4.15 -21.31
N LEU A 157 8.93 3.47 -22.23
CA LEU A 157 9.22 2.05 -22.13
C LEU A 157 10.64 1.87 -21.61
N ARG A 158 10.82 1.07 -20.56
CA ARG A 158 12.14 0.76 -19.99
C ARG A 158 12.20 -0.67 -19.49
N ASN A 159 13.41 -1.20 -19.36
CA ASN A 159 13.61 -2.52 -18.78
C ASN A 159 13.89 -2.41 -17.29
N ILE A 160 13.31 -3.34 -16.52
CA ILE A 160 13.48 -3.44 -15.08
C ILE A 160 13.82 -4.86 -14.63
N ASP A 161 14.46 -4.93 -13.46
CA ASP A 161 14.68 -6.14 -12.69
C ASP A 161 13.91 -6.03 -11.37
N TYR A 162 13.23 -7.10 -10.97
CA TYR A 162 12.48 -7.15 -9.72
C TYR A 162 12.28 -8.59 -9.23
N TYR A 163 11.85 -8.72 -7.97
CA TYR A 163 11.52 -10.00 -7.36
C TYR A 163 10.23 -9.92 -6.55
N TRP A 164 9.65 -11.07 -6.24
CA TRP A 164 8.52 -11.21 -5.31
C TRP A 164 8.61 -12.51 -4.53
N TYR A 165 7.83 -12.59 -3.46
CA TYR A 165 7.71 -13.78 -2.64
C TYR A 165 6.40 -14.49 -2.93
N GLU A 166 6.45 -15.80 -3.05
CA GLU A 166 5.29 -16.66 -3.22
C GLU A 166 5.30 -17.76 -2.16
N PRO A 167 4.18 -18.02 -1.46
CA PRO A 167 4.11 -19.14 -0.52
C PRO A 167 4.47 -20.45 -1.22
N PHE A 168 5.39 -21.21 -0.64
CA PHE A 168 5.69 -22.57 -1.11
C PHE A 168 4.68 -23.53 -0.47
N GLU A 169 3.92 -24.23 -1.30
CA GLU A 169 2.96 -25.28 -0.91
C GLU A 169 3.52 -26.69 -1.12
#